data_AF-A0A315D2J0-F1
#
_entry.id   AF-A0A315D2J0-F1
#
_cell.length_a   1.000
_cell.length_b   1.000
_cell.length_c   1.000
_cell.angle_alpha   90.00
_cell.angle_beta   90.00
_cell.angle_gamma   90.00
#
_symmetry.space_group_name_H-M   'P 1'
#
loop_
_entity.id
_entity.type
_entity.pdbx_description
1 polymer ?
#
loop_
_entity_poly.entity_id
_entity_poly.type
_entity_poly.pdbx_seq_one_letter_code
_entity_poly.pdbx_strand_id
1 'polypeptide(L)'
;MIANVHQMEVLLPWAQAWVQMQWEIAFWVAEHGDRARIQVVWNEERLSAEVDVAEFQATTTPFYKALQQRLADGCQWQFKKQEGSTGHRLVLGLSASQGA
;
A
#
# COMPACT_ATOMS: atom_id res chain seq x y z
N MET A 1 7.10 14.35 17.17
CA MET A 1 6.20 13.25 17.58
C MET A 1 5.65 12.61 16.32
N ILE A 2 5.96 11.34 16.05
CA ILE A 2 5.46 10.62 14.88
C ILE A 2 4.08 10.09 15.27
N ALA A 3 3.04 10.90 15.10
CA ALA A 3 1.67 10.50 15.40
C ALA A 3 1.04 9.94 14.12
N ASN A 4 0.44 8.76 14.26
CA ASN A 4 -0.38 8.01 13.28
C ASN A 4 0.41 7.23 12.22
N VAL A 5 0.91 6.06 12.64
CA VAL A 5 1.25 4.94 11.74
C VAL A 5 0.22 3.83 12.01
N HIS A 6 -0.49 3.39 10.97
CA HIS A 6 -1.37 2.23 10.99
C HIS A 6 -0.71 1.09 10.24
N GLN A 7 -0.71 -0.11 10.82
CA GLN A 7 -0.13 -1.29 10.21
C GLN A 7 -1.12 -2.45 10.26
N MET A 8 -1.23 -3.14 9.12
CA MET A 8 -2.07 -4.32 8.94
C MET A 8 -1.22 -5.45 8.35
N GLU A 9 -1.43 -6.67 8.83
CA GLU A 9 -0.96 -7.89 8.19
C GLU A 9 -2.16 -8.63 7.57
N VAL A 10 -2.01 -9.11 6.34
CA VAL A 10 -3.04 -9.79 5.58
C VAL A 10 -2.54 -11.16 5.15
N LEU A 11 -3.22 -12.20 5.65
CA LEU A 11 -2.88 -13.60 5.38
C LEU A 11 -3.65 -14.20 4.20
N LEU A 12 -4.53 -13.42 3.58
CA LEU A 12 -5.32 -13.80 2.41
C LEU A 12 -4.44 -13.98 1.16
N PRO A 13 -4.92 -14.72 0.14
CA PRO A 13 -4.28 -14.75 -1.18
C PRO A 13 -4.24 -13.34 -1.80
N TRP A 14 -3.32 -13.11 -2.73
CA TRP A 14 -2.95 -11.76 -3.20
C TRP A 14 -4.13 -10.96 -3.72
N ALA A 15 -5.00 -11.56 -4.54
CA ALA A 15 -6.15 -10.86 -5.11
C ALA A 15 -7.07 -10.30 -4.02
N GLN A 16 -7.39 -11.09 -2.99
CA GLN A 16 -8.22 -10.65 -1.87
C GLN A 16 -7.46 -9.70 -0.94
N ALA A 17 -6.18 -9.97 -0.68
CA ALA A 17 -5.35 -9.12 0.15
C ALA A 17 -5.24 -7.72 -0.44
N TRP A 18 -5.07 -7.62 -1.77
CA TRP A 18 -4.96 -6.36 -2.47
C TRP A 18 -6.27 -5.55 -2.42
N VAL A 19 -7.42 -6.20 -2.62
CA VAL A 19 -8.73 -5.52 -2.47
C VAL A 19 -8.91 -4.97 -1.06
N GLN A 20 -8.58 -5.74 -0.03
CA GLN A 20 -8.66 -5.27 1.35
C GLN A 20 -7.70 -4.10 1.60
N MET A 21 -6.45 -4.18 1.12
CA MET A 21 -5.48 -3.09 1.23
C MET A 21 -5.95 -1.81 0.53
N GLN A 22 -6.59 -1.90 -0.64
CA GLN A 22 -7.14 -0.73 -1.32
C GLN A 22 -8.20 -0.02 -0.46
N TRP A 23 -9.09 -0.77 0.19
CA TRP A 23 -10.10 -0.20 1.07
C TRP A 23 -9.48 0.50 2.26
N GLU A 24 -8.50 -0.10 2.92
CA GLU A 24 -7.79 0.52 4.04
C GLU A 24 -7.05 1.81 3.61
N ILE A 25 -6.40 1.79 2.45
CA ILE A 25 -5.75 2.98 1.90
C ILE A 25 -6.78 4.08 1.61
N ALA A 26 -7.90 3.74 0.98
CA ALA A 26 -8.96 4.70 0.66
C ALA A 26 -9.59 5.29 1.93
N PHE A 27 -9.84 4.46 2.94
CA PHE A 27 -10.36 4.88 4.23
C PHE A 27 -9.38 5.84 4.93
N TRP A 28 -8.10 5.48 4.99
CA TRP A 28 -7.06 6.32 5.57
C TRP A 28 -6.97 7.69 4.89
N VAL A 29 -6.95 7.71 3.56
CA VAL A 29 -6.92 8.94 2.75
C VAL A 29 -8.17 9.78 2.97
N ALA A 30 -9.34 9.16 3.11
CA ALA A 30 -10.57 9.89 3.41
C ALA A 30 -10.56 10.53 4.80
N GLU A 31 -9.97 9.85 5.79
CA GLU A 31 -9.89 10.32 7.17
C GLU A 31 -8.81 11.40 7.37
N HIS A 32 -7.66 11.25 6.71
CA HIS A 32 -6.46 12.07 6.97
C HIS A 32 -6.16 13.10 5.86
N GLY A 33 -6.94 13.11 4.78
CA GLY A 33 -6.82 14.07 3.69
C GLY A 33 -5.70 13.76 2.71
N ASP A 34 -5.11 14.81 2.12
CA ASP A 34 -4.28 14.69 0.92
C ASP A 34 -2.83 14.24 1.17
N ARG A 35 -2.51 13.80 2.39
CA ARG A 35 -1.16 13.38 2.79
C ARG A 35 -1.14 11.95 3.28
N ALA A 36 -0.59 11.06 2.47
CA ALA A 36 -0.48 9.66 2.82
C ALA A 36 0.91 9.12 2.46
N ARG A 37 1.52 8.46 3.45
CA ARG A 37 2.62 7.53 3.25
C ARG A 37 2.06 6.13 3.22
N ILE A 38 2.17 5.47 2.09
CA ILE A 38 1.60 4.14 1.85
C ILE A 38 2.74 3.22 1.47
N GLN A 39 2.94 2.17 2.26
CA GLN A 39 3.93 1.15 2.00
C GLN A 39 3.24 -0.22 1.93
N VAL A 40 3.23 -0.79 0.74
CA VAL A 40 2.75 -2.15 0.47
C VAL A 40 3.95 -3.08 0.51
N VAL A 41 3.95 -4.00 1.46
CA VAL A 41 4.96 -5.02 1.63
C VAL A 41 4.35 -6.36 1.27
N TRP A 42 4.88 -7.07 0.28
CA TRP A 42 4.36 -8.39 -0.09
C TRP A 42 5.34 -9.50 0.29
N ASN A 43 4.78 -10.67 0.59
CA ASN A 43 5.53 -11.91 0.67
C ASN A 43 5.77 -12.43 -0.76
N GLU A 44 7.03 -12.43 -1.20
CA GLU A 44 7.42 -12.88 -2.56
C GLU A 44 7.11 -14.35 -2.81
N GLU A 45 7.42 -15.22 -1.85
CA GLU A 45 7.25 -16.67 -1.99
C GLU A 45 5.79 -17.04 -2.21
N ARG A 46 4.88 -16.36 -1.50
CA ARG A 46 3.43 -16.53 -1.69
C ARG A 46 2.95 -15.85 -2.97
N LEU A 47 3.38 -14.61 -3.20
CA LEU A 47 2.94 -13.84 -4.37
C LEU A 47 3.30 -14.58 -5.67
N SER A 48 4.55 -15.02 -5.81
CA SER A 48 5.05 -15.69 -7.02
C SER A 48 4.40 -17.06 -7.29
N ALA A 49 3.80 -17.69 -6.28
CA ALA A 49 3.03 -18.92 -6.44
C ALA A 49 1.60 -18.65 -6.96
N GLU A 50 1.12 -17.41 -6.87
CA GLU A 50 -0.28 -17.04 -7.16
C GLU A 50 -0.40 -16.14 -8.39
N VAL A 51 0.51 -15.20 -8.58
CA VAL A 51 0.48 -14.22 -9.68
C VAL A 51 1.88 -13.97 -10.23
N ASP A 52 1.97 -13.71 -11.53
CA ASP A 52 3.22 -13.28 -12.13
C ASP A 52 3.43 -11.75 -11.97
N VAL A 53 4.63 -11.28 -12.35
CA VAL A 53 4.99 -9.87 -12.23
C VAL A 53 4.09 -8.96 -13.08
N ALA A 54 3.65 -9.43 -14.26
CA ALA A 54 2.82 -8.64 -15.15
C ALA A 54 1.40 -8.48 -14.58
N GLU A 55 0.85 -9.54 -14.00
CA GLU A 55 -0.43 -9.55 -13.31
C GLU A 55 -0.39 -8.69 -12.03
N PHE A 56 0.68 -8.77 -11.25
CA PHE A 56 0.90 -7.88 -10.12
C PHE A 56 0.89 -6.40 -10.53
N GLN A 57 1.62 -6.05 -11.60
CA GLN A 57 1.64 -4.67 -12.11
C GLN A 57 0.28 -4.24 -12.64
N ALA A 58 -0.41 -5.11 -13.40
CA ALA A 58 -1.72 -4.83 -13.96
C ALA A 58 -2.76 -4.57 -12.86
N THR A 59 -2.72 -5.32 -11.77
CA THR A 59 -3.67 -5.20 -10.65
C THR A 59 -3.39 -3.99 -9.76
N THR A 60 -2.13 -3.59 -9.60
CA THR A 60 -1.74 -2.51 -8.67
C THR A 60 -1.66 -1.12 -9.30
N THR A 61 -1.26 -1.04 -10.57
CA THR A 61 -0.98 0.22 -11.27
C THR A 61 -2.18 1.17 -11.37
N PRO A 62 -3.42 0.72 -11.69
CA PRO A 62 -4.56 1.63 -11.82
C PRO A 62 -4.86 2.38 -10.52
N PHE A 63 -4.83 1.67 -9.38
CA PHE A 63 -5.10 2.25 -8.08
C PHE A 63 -4.00 3.22 -7.64
N TYR A 64 -2.73 2.83 -7.83
CA TYR A 64 -1.60 3.71 -7.59
C TYR A 64 -1.69 5.02 -8.38
N LYS A 65 -1.98 4.96 -9.68
CA LYS A 65 -2.15 6.16 -10.52
C LYS A 65 -3.30 7.04 -10.05
N ALA A 66 -4.43 6.45 -9.68
CA ALA A 66 -5.59 7.19 -9.16
C ALA A 66 -5.24 7.93 -7.85
N LEU A 67 -4.48 7.29 -6.95
CA LEU A 67 -4.01 7.92 -5.73
C LEU A 67 -3.02 9.05 -5.99
N GLN A 68 -2.07 8.86 -6.91
CA GLN A 68 -1.14 9.92 -7.28
C GLN A 68 -1.86 11.14 -7.86
N GLN A 69 -2.87 10.93 -8.70
CA GLN A 69 -3.68 12.03 -9.25
C GLN A 69 -4.46 12.77 -8.16
N ARG A 70 -5.00 12.04 -7.17
CA ARG A 70 -5.78 12.62 -6.08
C ARG A 70 -4.90 13.41 -5.10
N LEU A 71 -3.78 12.83 -4.69
CA LEU A 71 -2.95 13.34 -3.60
C LEU A 71 -1.79 14.22 -4.09
N ALA A 72 -1.52 14.25 -5.40
CA ALA A 72 -0.39 14.93 -6.00
C ALA A 72 0.92 14.64 -5.24
N ASP A 73 1.64 15.70 -4.83
CA ASP A 73 2.90 15.60 -4.09
C ASP A 73 2.75 15.11 -2.64
N GLY A 74 1.51 14.96 -2.16
CA GLY A 74 1.19 14.45 -0.83
C GLY A 74 1.25 12.92 -0.72
N CYS A 75 1.39 12.19 -1.83
CA CYS A 75 1.49 10.73 -1.83
C CYS A 75 2.95 10.25 -1.83
N GLN A 76 3.36 9.62 -0.73
CA GLN A 76 4.60 8.84 -0.67
C GLN A 76 4.25 7.36 -0.81
N TRP A 77 4.54 6.78 -1.97
CA TRP A 77 4.24 5.38 -2.25
C TRP A 77 5.50 4.53 -2.24
N GLN A 78 5.45 3.37 -1.56
CA GLN A 78 6.55 2.41 -1.56
C GLN A 78 6.04 0.98 -1.70
N PHE A 79 6.67 0.26 -2.61
CA PHE A 79 6.53 -1.18 -2.80
C PHE A 79 7.77 -1.87 -2.23
N LYS A 80 7.61 -2.79 -1.29
CA LYS A 80 8.73 -3.50 -0.67
C LYS A 80 8.52 -5.01 -0.71
N LYS A 81 9.46 -5.71 -1.31
CA LYS A 81 9.55 -7.16 -1.22
C LYS A 81 9.98 -7.57 0.20
N GLN A 82 9.37 -8.61 0.76
CA GLN A 82 9.83 -9.25 1.99
C GLN A 82 9.87 -10.77 1.84
N GLU A 83 11.02 -11.35 2.16
CA GLU A 83 11.24 -12.80 2.24
C GLU A 83 11.00 -13.29 3.68
N GLY A 84 10.52 -14.53 3.85
CA GLY A 84 10.29 -15.13 5.17
C GLY A 84 9.19 -14.46 6.02
N SER A 85 8.25 -13.72 5.42
CA SER A 85 7.10 -13.12 6.14
C SER A 85 5.93 -14.11 6.24
N THR A 86 5.09 -14.01 7.26
CA THR A 86 3.87 -14.82 7.40
C THR A 86 2.76 -14.42 6.41
N GLY A 87 2.69 -13.14 6.04
CA GLY A 87 1.76 -12.65 5.00
C GLY A 87 2.20 -11.35 4.35
N HIS A 88 1.27 -10.76 3.61
CA HIS A 88 1.40 -9.40 3.05
C HIS A 88 1.14 -8.38 4.16
N ARG A 89 1.66 -7.17 4.01
CA ARG A 89 1.55 -6.13 5.02
C ARG A 89 1.35 -4.77 4.37
N LEU A 90 0.47 -4.00 4.97
CA LEU A 90 0.23 -2.61 4.62
C LEU A 90 0.69 -1.74 5.80
N VAL A 91 1.47 -0.71 5.50
CA VAL A 91 1.83 0.34 6.45
C VAL A 91 1.35 1.67 5.90
N LEU A 92 0.50 2.33 6.67
CA LEU A 92 -0.06 3.64 6.37
C LEU A 92 0.47 4.64 7.39
N GLY A 93 0.70 5.86 6.94
CA GLY A 93 1.07 6.96 7.81
C GLY A 93 0.80 8.28 7.13
N LEU A 94 1.07 9.37 7.85
CA LEU A 94 1.10 10.70 7.25
C LEU A 94 2.43 10.87 6.49
N SER A 95 2.36 11.38 5.25
CA SER A 95 3.56 11.81 4.56
C SER A 95 4.13 13.06 5.24
N ALA A 96 5.46 13.18 5.27
CA ALA A 96 6.08 14.38 5.81
C ALA A 96 5.65 15.59 4.98
N SER A 97 5.31 16.71 5.64
CA SER A 97 5.27 18.00 4.95
C SER A 97 6.63 18.18 4.28
N GLN A 98 6.67 18.37 2.96
CA GLN A 98 7.81 19.10 2.42
C GLN A 98 7.75 20.46 3.10
N GLY A 99 8.69 20.71 4.02
CA GLY A 99 8.82 21.99 4.68
C GLY A 99 8.94 23.08 3.63
N ALA A 100 8.28 24.20 3.89
CA ALA A 100 8.35 25.43 3.10
C ALA A 100 9.80 25.88 2.84
#